data_AF-A0A9E3XYD8-F1
#
_entry.id   AF-A0A9E3XYD8-F1
#
_cell.length_a   1.000
_cell.length_b   1.000
_cell.length_c   1.000
_cell.angle_alpha   90.00
_cell.angle_beta   90.00
_cell.angle_gamma   90.00
#
_symmetry.space_group_name_H-M   'P 1'
#
loop_
_entity.id
_entity.type
_entity.pdbx_description
1 polymer ?
#
loop_
_entity_poly.entity_id
_entity_poly.type
_entity_poly.pdbx_seq_one_letter_code
_entity_poly.pdbx_strand_id
1 'polypeptide(L)' 'MRSTHNRRDDRGFTLVELLIVIVILGILATITVFAVRGITNKGQESACAADLKTFETAEEANMAQFGEYTDEATLVSNG' A
#
# COMPACT_ATOMS: atom_id res chain seq x y z
N MET A 1 6.43 58.85 24.43
CA MET A 1 5.87 57.82 23.52
C MET A 1 7.02 57.14 22.79
N ARG A 2 7.36 55.90 23.15
CA ARG A 2 8.46 55.13 22.54
C ARG A 2 7.82 54.07 21.63
N SER A 3 7.95 54.26 20.32
CA SER A 3 7.49 53.30 19.30
C SER A 3 8.51 52.17 19.19
N THR A 4 8.14 50.96 19.60
CA THR A 4 8.93 49.75 19.41
C THR A 4 8.64 49.17 18.03
N HIS A 5 9.53 49.40 17.07
CA HIS A 5 9.49 48.72 15.78
C HIS A 5 9.96 47.26 15.95
N ASN A 6 9.02 46.32 15.89
CA ASN A 6 9.28 44.89 15.84
C ASN A 6 9.69 44.52 14.39
N ARG A 7 11.00 44.46 14.11
CA ARG A 7 11.50 43.91 12.85
C ARG A 7 11.29 42.41 12.88
N ARG A 8 10.33 41.93 12.08
CA ARG A 8 10.19 40.50 11.81
C ARG A 8 11.41 40.10 10.98
N ASP A 9 12.23 39.19 11.52
CA ASP A 9 13.33 38.56 10.81
C ASP A 9 12.75 37.65 9.73
N ASP A 10 12.44 38.21 8.55
CA ASP A 10 12.09 37.44 7.35
C ASP A 10 13.37 36.80 6.77
N ARG A 11 13.90 35.79 7.47
CA ARG A 11 14.98 34.94 6.97
C ARG A 11 14.39 33.96 5.97
N GLY A 12 14.51 34.28 4.67
CA GLY A 12 14.21 33.35 3.58
C GLY A 12 15.18 32.16 3.56
N PHE A 13 14.69 31.00 3.10
CA PHE A 13 15.51 29.81 2.87
C PHE A 13 16.62 30.09 1.85
N THR A 14 17.77 29.46 2.03
CA THR A 14 18.86 29.54 1.05
C THR A 14 18.59 28.61 -0.14
N LEU A 15 19.09 28.98 -1.33
CA LEU A 15 19.02 28.10 -2.52
C LEU A 15 19.73 26.76 -2.28
N VAL A 16 20.78 26.76 -1.46
CA VAL A 16 21.55 25.56 -1.11
C VAL A 16 20.72 24.60 -0.25
N GLU A 17 19.91 25.10 0.69
CA GLU A 17 18.99 24.25 1.46
C GLU A 17 17.99 23.55 0.55
N LEU A 18 17.37 24.28 -0.38
CA LEU A 18 16.41 23.67 -1.31
C LEU A 18 17.10 22.67 -2.26
N LEU A 19 18.34 22.94 -2.69
CA LEU A 19 19.12 22.03 -3.54
C LEU A 19 19.39 20.69 -2.84
N ILE A 20 19.81 20.72 -1.57
CA ILE A 20 20.08 19.49 -0.81
C ILE A 20 18.79 18.69 -0.62
N VAL A 21 17.66 19.36 -0.34
CA VAL A 21 16.36 18.70 -0.18
C VAL A 21 15.94 17.95 -1.45
N ILE A 22 16.03 18.58 -2.62
CA ILE A 22 15.63 17.90 -3.87
C ILE A 22 16.57 16.75 -4.22
N VAL A 23 17.86 16.84 -3.86
CA VAL A 23 18.82 15.74 -4.04
C VAL A 23 18.44 14.54 -3.16
N ILE A 24 18.14 14.79 -1.89
CA ILE A 24 17.70 13.73 -0.96
C ILE A 24 16.38 13.11 -1.44
N LEU A 25 15.40 13.93 -1.83
CA LEU A 25 14.12 13.46 -2.37
C LEU A 25 14.30 12.64 -3.66
N GLY A 26 15.23 13.04 -4.54
CA GLY A 26 15.56 12.29 -5.75
C GLY A 26 16.11 10.89 -5.45
N ILE A 27 17.04 10.78 -4.50
CA ILE A 27 17.61 9.49 -4.07
C ILE A 27 16.51 8.62 -3.45
N LEU A 28 15.73 9.17 -2.50
CA LEU A 28 14.66 8.43 -1.83
C LEU A 28 13.57 7.98 -2.80
N ALA A 29 13.21 8.79 -3.80
CA ALA A 29 12.19 8.44 -4.78
C ALA A 29 12.56 7.18 -5.57
N THR A 30 13.82 7.05 -6.01
CA THR A 30 14.26 5.86 -6.77
C THR A 30 14.18 4.58 -5.94
N ILE A 31 14.63 4.61 -4.68
CA ILE A 31 14.56 3.46 -3.76
C ILE A 31 13.09 3.09 -3.49
N THR A 32 12.24 4.09 -3.25
CA THR A 32 10.83 3.91 -2.93
C THR A 32 10.07 3.20 -4.06
N VAL A 33 10.33 3.56 -5.32
CA VAL A 33 9.65 2.94 -6.48
C VAL A 33 9.92 1.44 -6.54
N PHE A 34 11.16 1.00 -6.39
CA PHE A 34 11.49 -0.43 -6.42
C PHE A 34 10.93 -1.18 -5.20
N ALA A 35 11.00 -0.58 -4.01
CA ALA A 35 10.45 -1.15 -2.79
C ALA A 35 8.93 -1.39 -2.90
N VAL A 36 8.18 -0.37 -3.36
CA VAL A 36 6.72 -0.47 -3.52
C VAL A 36 6.34 -1.54 -4.55
N ARG A 37 7.03 -1.61 -5.69
CA ARG A 37 6.76 -2.67 -6.70
C ARG A 37 6.91 -4.07 -6.12
N GLY A 38 7.95 -4.32 -5.32
CA GLY A 38 8.14 -5.61 -4.64
C GLY A 38 7.01 -5.93 -3.67
N ILE A 39 6.59 -4.94 -2.87
CA ILE A 39 5.48 -5.09 -1.91
C ILE A 39 4.16 -5.37 -2.64
N THR A 40 3.86 -4.65 -3.72
CA THR A 40 2.63 -4.86 -4.51
C THR A 40 2.59 -6.27 -5.10
N ASN A 41 3.69 -6.75 -5.68
CA ASN A 41 3.74 -8.11 -6.23
C ASN A 41 3.52 -9.17 -5.15
N LYS A 42 4.17 -9.02 -3.99
CA LYS A 42 3.97 -9.95 -2.86
C LYS A 42 2.55 -9.86 -2.30
N GLY A 43 1.96 -8.67 -2.27
CA GLY A 43 0.57 -8.45 -1.88
C GLY A 43 -0.41 -9.17 -2.80
N GLN A 44 -0.21 -9.08 -4.12
CA GLN A 44 -1.02 -9.80 -5.11
C GLN A 44 -0.89 -11.32 -4.98
N GLU A 45 0.34 -11.82 -4.80
CA GLU A 45 0.57 -13.26 -4.57
C GLU A 45 -0.13 -13.74 -3.29
N SER A 46 -0.04 -12.95 -2.21
CA SER A 46 -0.68 -13.26 -0.93
C SER A 46 -2.20 -13.21 -1.02
N ALA A 47 -2.75 -12.26 -1.77
CA ALA A 47 -4.18 -12.18 -2.04
C ALA A 47 -4.68 -13.39 -2.82
N CYS A 48 -3.99 -13.77 -3.91
CA CYS A 48 -4.34 -14.95 -4.69
C CYS A 48 -4.28 -16.24 -3.86
N ALA A 49 -3.26 -16.38 -3.00
CA ALA A 49 -3.17 -17.52 -2.09
C ALA A 49 -4.32 -17.55 -1.07
N ALA A 50 -4.75 -16.39 -0.57
CA ALA A 50 -5.90 -16.29 0.33
C ALA A 50 -7.22 -16.63 -0.37
N ASP A 51 -7.39 -16.18 -1.62
CA ASP A 51 -8.56 -16.52 -2.45
C ASP A 51 -8.63 -18.03 -2.69
N LEU A 52 -7.51 -18.66 -3.08
CA LEU A 52 -7.45 -20.13 -3.25
C LEU A 52 -7.81 -20.86 -1.95
N LYS A 53 -7.28 -20.43 -0.81
CA LYS A 53 -7.62 -21.04 0.48
C LYS A 53 -9.10 -20.90 0.82
N THR A 54 -9.71 -19.79 0.44
CA THR A 54 -11.15 -19.55 0.60
C THR A 54 -11.96 -20.54 -0.25
N PHE A 55 -11.58 -20.73 -1.53
CA PHE A 55 -12.21 -21.72 -2.40
C PHE A 55 -12.07 -23.15 -1.89
N GLU A 56 -10.87 -23.56 -1.46
CA GLU A 56 -10.66 -24.89 -0.86
C GLU A 56 -11.58 -25.12 0.34
N THR A 57 -11.72 -24.12 1.21
CA THR A 57 -12.57 -24.21 2.40
C THR A 57 -14.04 -24.32 2.02
N ALA A 58 -14.49 -23.56 1.01
CA ALA A 58 -15.86 -23.63 0.50
C ALA A 58 -16.16 -24.99 -0.14
N GLU A 59 -15.25 -25.54 -0.94
CA GLU A 59 -15.38 -26.88 -1.52
C GLU A 59 -15.41 -27.98 -0.46
N GLU A 60 -14.52 -27.91 0.54
CA GLU A 60 -14.54 -28.86 1.67
C GLU A 60 -15.86 -28.79 2.45
N ALA A 61 -16.39 -27.59 2.67
CA ALA A 61 -17.68 -27.38 3.32
C ALA A 61 -18.85 -27.91 2.47
N ASN A 62 -18.80 -27.71 1.15
CA ASN A 62 -19.81 -28.22 0.22
C ASN A 62 -19.78 -29.75 0.14
N MET A 63 -18.59 -30.33 0.04
CA MET A 63 -18.38 -31.78 0.09
C MET A 63 -18.92 -32.38 1.39
N ALA A 64 -18.67 -31.73 2.54
CA ALA A 64 -19.18 -32.20 3.83
C ALA A 64 -20.72 -32.15 3.93
N GLN A 65 -21.36 -31.20 3.23
CA GLN A 65 -22.81 -31.01 3.28
C GLN A 65 -23.57 -31.82 2.23
N PHE A 66 -23.07 -31.87 1.00
CA PHE A 66 -23.78 -32.39 -0.17
C PHE A 66 -23.09 -33.60 -0.80
N GLY A 67 -21.84 -33.90 -0.43
CA GLY A 67 -21.10 -35.07 -0.92
C GLY A 67 -20.57 -34.95 -2.35
N GLU A 68 -20.52 -33.74 -2.90
CA GLU A 68 -20.07 -33.49 -4.29
C GLU A 68 -19.19 -32.24 -4.37
N TYR A 69 -18.21 -32.26 -5.28
CA TYR A 69 -17.45 -31.06 -5.69
C TYR A 69 -18.27 -30.29 -6.72
N THR A 70 -18.20 -28.97 -6.70
CA THR A 70 -19.09 -28.17 -7.56
C THR A 70 -18.36 -27.03 -8.27
N ASP A 71 -19.10 -26.21 -8.99
CA ASP A 71 -18.58 -25.03 -9.64
C ASP A 71 -18.66 -23.80 -8.73
N GLU A 72 -17.92 -22.75 -9.10
CA GLU A 72 -17.89 -21.50 -8.32
C GLU A 72 -19.28 -20.91 -8.11
N ALA A 73 -20.18 -21.06 -9.10
CA ALA A 73 -21.51 -20.48 -9.06
C ALA A 73 -22.35 -21.12 -7.95
N THR A 74 -22.19 -22.44 -7.78
CA THR A 74 -22.87 -23.21 -6.74
C THR A 74 -22.25 -22.95 -5.37
N LEU A 75 -20.91 -22.88 -5.27
CA LEU A 75 -20.23 -22.52 -4.01
C LEU A 75 -20.69 -21.15 -3.48
N VAL A 76 -20.68 -20.13 -4.34
CA VAL A 76 -21.09 -18.77 -3.95
C VAL A 76 -22.56 -18.73 -3.53
N SER A 77 -23.40 -19.60 -4.08
CA SER A 77 -24.81 -19.71 -3.67
C SER A 77 -24.99 -20.40 -2.32
N ASN A 78 -24.09 -21.30 -1.95
CA ASN A 78 -24.16 -22.12 -0.75
C ASN A 78 -23.49 -21.44 0.47
N GLY A 79 -22.72 -20.36 0.27
CA GLY A 79 -22.11 -19.55 1.32
C GLY A 79 -20.69 -20.01 1.65
#